data_AF-A0A1H2AUC6-F1
#
_entry.id   AF-A0A1H2AUC6-F1
#
_cell.length_a   1.000
_cell.length_b   1.000
_cell.length_c   1.000
_cell.angle_alpha   90.00
_cell.angle_beta   90.00
_cell.angle_gamma   90.00
#
_symmetry.space_group_name_H-M   'P 1'
#
loop_
_entity.id
_entity.type
_entity.pdbx_description
1 polymer ?
#
loop_
_entity_poly.entity_id
_entity_poly.type
_entity_poly.pdbx_seq_one_letter_code
_entity_poly.pdbx_strand_id
1 'polypeptide(L)'
;MEERSNLLDPMMQRNLTVRETLSTTLFAGARVEAGHAGLDREIRWVHVLEITGVSELLHGGEMVLTTGAGFGSDEKKQERFMASLLQRGVSCLCLELGPELPSLPLHWRKLADEQALPLIVFPHTVRYVDITHELHSLILDRRRSNQEAQAIETVRRGSDSRLLRCLLESGSDVGGKTPQEFMAQQTAEPLLSFLDGMSWRILIAEWPAVSGNRSAAAAAEQAASELGRRLRREGCLCLAEAAGERLTALVAQSERVAAGSGITRLDETVESVLAMFPGCSGGASSRFTSRSRAAEARRQAAEALKLSRTSGSAVNDSASSVRPLLYYDELGVLQLLPALLDSYRLESFVEDHLGPLLLADRLKGGDLLLTLKVFLDADCSKQEAARRLFVVRQSLYYRLDRIQELIGPVWLDPEKRLAVQVALRAYMLLEPGALRVIPSRRPIDASSLDSPNCESRAPS
;
A
#
# COMPACT_ATOMS: atom_id res chain seq x y z
N MET A 1 -2.43 4.66 31.08
CA MET A 1 -3.12 3.47 30.53
C MET A 1 -2.53 3.28 29.15
N GLU A 2 -1.69 2.26 29.04
CA GLU A 2 -0.48 2.21 28.23
C GLU A 2 -0.68 2.18 26.71
N GLU A 3 0.31 2.80 26.06
CA GLU A 3 0.66 2.76 24.66
C GLU A 3 0.65 1.34 24.10
N ARG A 4 -0.38 1.00 23.33
CA ARG A 4 -0.31 -0.14 22.39
C ARG A 4 0.51 0.29 21.18
N SER A 5 1.80 0.03 21.33
CA SER A 5 2.80 -0.15 20.28
C SER A 5 2.20 -0.70 18.99
N ASN A 6 2.09 0.15 17.96
CA ASN A 6 1.89 -0.24 16.56
C ASN A 6 3.26 -0.50 15.91
N LEU A 7 4.14 -1.22 16.62
CA LEU A 7 5.28 -1.87 15.98
C LEU A 7 4.71 -2.88 15.00
N LEU A 8 5.10 -2.76 13.73
CA LEU A 8 4.99 -3.80 12.71
C LEU A 8 5.09 -5.19 13.37
N ASP A 9 4.13 -6.07 13.10
CA ASP A 9 4.06 -7.38 13.75
C ASP A 9 5.45 -8.03 13.75
N PRO A 10 6.11 -8.21 14.91
CA PRO A 10 7.51 -8.63 14.98
C PRO A 10 7.76 -10.01 14.36
N MET A 11 6.71 -10.74 14.00
CA MET A 11 6.76 -11.99 13.24
C MET A 11 7.18 -11.79 11.76
N MET A 12 6.94 -10.63 11.15
CA MET A 12 7.30 -10.35 9.74
C MET A 12 8.77 -9.92 9.55
N GLN A 13 9.49 -9.64 10.63
CA GLN A 13 10.87 -9.12 10.62
C GLN A 13 11.93 -10.17 11.03
N ARG A 14 11.57 -11.46 11.04
CA ARG A 14 12.46 -12.56 11.49
C ARG A 14 12.58 -13.64 10.43
N ASN A 15 13.75 -14.27 10.36
CA ASN A 15 13.97 -15.42 9.48
C ASN A 15 13.00 -16.56 9.84
N LEU A 16 12.64 -17.38 8.85
CA LEU A 16 11.76 -18.53 9.06
C LEU A 16 12.38 -19.51 10.06
N THR A 17 11.61 -19.96 11.05
CA THR A 17 12.07 -20.93 12.05
C THR A 17 11.43 -22.29 11.85
N VAL A 18 12.06 -23.35 12.40
CA VAL A 18 11.49 -24.70 12.36
C VAL A 18 10.11 -24.75 13.02
N ARG A 19 9.94 -24.09 14.17
CA ARG A 19 8.66 -23.99 14.87
C ARG A 19 7.54 -23.43 14.00
N GLU A 20 7.83 -22.39 13.22
CA GLU A 20 6.84 -21.79 12.33
C GLU A 20 6.44 -22.74 11.20
N THR A 21 7.38 -23.50 10.64
CA THR A 21 7.05 -24.48 9.59
C THR A 21 6.09 -25.57 10.06
N LEU A 22 6.17 -25.97 11.33
CA LEU A 22 5.25 -26.95 11.93
C LEU A 22 3.80 -26.43 12.04
N SER A 23 3.58 -25.12 11.93
CA SER A 23 2.24 -24.52 11.94
C SER A 23 1.59 -24.47 10.55
N THR A 24 2.31 -24.81 9.48
CA THR A 24 1.73 -24.82 8.12
C THR A 24 0.94 -26.10 7.89
N THR A 25 -0.01 -26.04 6.96
CA THR A 25 -0.87 -27.18 6.62
C THR A 25 -0.07 -28.36 6.04
N LEU A 26 1.08 -28.09 5.41
CA LEU A 26 1.98 -29.11 4.88
C LEU A 26 2.64 -29.96 5.96
N PHE A 27 2.75 -29.45 7.20
CA PHE A 27 3.33 -30.15 8.34
C PHE A 27 2.28 -30.69 9.32
N ALA A 28 0.98 -30.61 9.02
CA ALA A 28 -0.09 -31.03 9.93
C ALA A 28 0.00 -32.52 10.35
N GLY A 29 0.57 -33.38 9.51
CA GLY A 29 0.82 -34.80 9.81
C GLY A 29 2.20 -35.10 10.37
N ALA A 30 3.08 -34.11 10.49
CA ALA A 30 4.46 -34.28 10.92
C ALA A 30 4.57 -34.39 12.45
N ARG A 31 5.57 -35.13 12.94
CA ARG A 31 5.86 -35.28 14.37
C ARG A 31 7.31 -34.93 14.66
N VAL A 32 7.55 -34.16 15.70
CA VAL A 32 8.91 -33.93 16.21
C VAL A 32 9.26 -35.11 17.11
N GLU A 33 10.20 -35.94 16.69
CA GLU A 33 10.59 -37.18 17.41
C GLU A 33 11.78 -36.99 18.35
N ALA A 34 12.59 -35.93 18.12
CA ALA A 34 13.73 -35.54 18.95
C ALA A 34 14.18 -34.09 18.62
N GLY A 35 15.09 -33.54 19.43
CA GLY A 35 15.73 -32.25 19.18
C GLY A 35 14.84 -31.03 19.45
N HIS A 36 13.85 -31.17 20.34
CA HIS A 36 12.84 -30.14 20.62
C HIS A 36 13.43 -28.78 21.04
N ALA A 37 14.60 -28.77 21.67
CA ALA A 37 15.32 -27.56 22.05
C ALA A 37 15.77 -26.70 20.84
N GLY A 38 15.83 -27.29 19.64
CA GLY A 38 16.26 -26.63 18.41
C GLY A 38 15.13 -26.06 17.54
N LEU A 39 13.87 -26.07 18.00
CA LEU A 39 12.74 -25.65 17.17
C LEU A 39 12.80 -24.16 16.75
N ASP A 40 13.54 -23.33 17.47
CA ASP A 40 13.70 -21.91 17.14
C ASP A 40 14.90 -21.64 16.20
N ARG A 41 15.55 -22.70 15.67
CA ARG A 41 16.60 -22.58 14.65
C ARG A 41 16.04 -21.96 13.36
N GLU A 42 16.82 -21.07 12.76
CA GLU A 42 16.46 -20.38 11.51
C GLU A 42 16.70 -21.27 10.28
N ILE A 43 15.70 -21.39 9.42
CA ILE A 43 15.76 -22.07 8.14
C ILE A 43 16.14 -21.06 7.07
N ARG A 44 17.30 -21.28 6.45
CA ARG A 44 17.82 -20.46 5.36
C ARG A 44 17.44 -20.98 3.99
N TRP A 45 17.18 -22.28 3.88
CA TRP A 45 16.81 -22.94 2.63
C TRP A 45 16.20 -24.33 2.92
N VAL A 46 15.54 -24.92 1.92
CA VAL A 46 15.06 -26.32 1.99
C VAL A 46 15.75 -27.12 0.91
N HIS A 47 16.26 -28.31 1.25
CA HIS A 47 16.98 -29.17 0.31
C HIS A 47 16.51 -30.62 0.43
N VAL A 48 16.31 -31.30 -0.70
CA VAL A 48 15.97 -32.73 -0.73
C VAL A 48 17.25 -33.54 -0.97
N LEU A 49 17.58 -34.44 -0.06
CA LEU A 49 18.81 -35.25 -0.13
C LEU A 49 18.48 -36.74 -0.11
N GLU A 50 19.10 -37.50 -1.02
CA GLU A 50 19.02 -38.97 -1.06
C GLU A 50 20.41 -39.62 -1.15
N ILE A 51 21.47 -38.88 -0.85
CA ILE A 51 22.85 -39.37 -0.89
C ILE A 51 23.53 -39.19 0.46
N THR A 52 24.55 -40.01 0.72
CA THR A 52 25.22 -40.06 2.03
C THR A 52 26.42 -39.12 2.16
N GLY A 53 27.02 -38.70 1.04
CA GLY A 53 28.14 -37.75 0.99
C GLY A 53 27.69 -36.32 0.76
N VAL A 54 27.18 -35.64 1.80
CA VAL A 54 26.45 -34.37 1.66
C VAL A 54 27.29 -33.11 1.93
N SER A 55 28.55 -33.29 2.30
CA SER A 55 29.41 -32.19 2.77
C SER A 55 29.59 -31.07 1.75
N GLU A 56 29.67 -31.35 0.45
CA GLU A 56 29.85 -30.30 -0.58
C GLU A 56 28.53 -29.67 -1.05
N LEU A 57 27.39 -30.22 -0.62
CA LEU A 57 26.06 -29.84 -1.12
C LEU A 57 25.30 -28.89 -0.17
N LEU A 58 25.84 -28.66 1.03
CA LEU A 58 25.20 -27.89 2.10
C LEU A 58 26.07 -26.71 2.56
N HIS A 59 25.44 -25.55 2.75
CA HIS A 59 26.01 -24.31 3.24
C HIS A 59 25.72 -24.06 4.73
N GLY A 60 24.81 -24.83 5.34
CA GLY A 60 24.38 -24.69 6.73
C GLY A 60 23.09 -23.86 6.87
N GLY A 61 22.31 -24.19 7.88
CA GLY A 61 21.00 -23.58 8.12
C GLY A 61 19.87 -24.13 7.25
N GLU A 62 20.08 -25.22 6.50
CA GLU A 62 19.05 -25.84 5.68
C GLU A 62 18.09 -26.71 6.50
N MET A 63 16.84 -26.77 6.06
CA MET A 63 15.94 -27.88 6.35
C MET A 63 16.19 -28.97 5.30
N VAL A 64 16.59 -30.15 5.75
CA VAL A 64 16.81 -31.31 4.86
C VAL A 64 15.59 -32.20 4.84
N LEU A 65 15.12 -32.57 3.65
CA LEU A 65 14.05 -33.56 3.42
C LEU A 65 14.67 -34.82 2.83
N THR A 66 14.32 -36.00 3.34
CA THR A 66 14.82 -37.28 2.81
C THR A 66 13.89 -38.45 3.12
N THR A 67 13.84 -39.42 2.22
CA THR A 67 13.17 -40.72 2.41
C THR A 67 14.10 -41.78 3.01
N GLY A 68 15.40 -41.48 3.08
CA GLY A 68 16.44 -42.36 3.58
C GLY A 68 16.89 -43.45 2.60
N ALA A 69 16.44 -43.41 1.34
CA ALA A 69 16.82 -44.42 0.33
C ALA A 69 18.33 -44.48 0.06
N GLY A 70 19.04 -43.36 0.26
CA GLY A 70 20.50 -43.30 0.10
C GLY A 70 21.32 -44.15 1.07
N PHE A 71 20.76 -44.45 2.25
CA PHE A 71 21.45 -45.19 3.31
C PHE A 71 20.70 -46.45 3.77
N GLY A 72 19.37 -46.51 3.60
CA GLY A 72 18.54 -47.64 3.98
C GLY A 72 18.83 -48.11 5.41
N SER A 73 19.08 -49.41 5.58
CA SER A 73 19.45 -50.03 6.86
C SER A 73 20.97 -50.15 7.10
N ASP A 74 21.82 -49.53 6.27
CA ASP A 74 23.28 -49.57 6.43
C ASP A 74 23.72 -48.56 7.50
N GLU A 75 24.02 -49.06 8.71
CA GLU A 75 24.41 -48.25 9.87
C GLU A 75 25.60 -47.33 9.60
N LYS A 76 26.61 -47.78 8.84
CA LYS A 76 27.80 -46.94 8.55
C LYS A 76 27.44 -45.76 7.65
N LYS A 77 26.52 -45.97 6.71
CA LYS A 77 26.00 -44.90 5.85
C LYS A 77 25.13 -43.92 6.62
N GLN A 78 24.29 -44.43 7.53
CA GLN A 78 23.47 -43.62 8.43
C GLN A 78 24.33 -42.72 9.33
N GLU A 79 25.37 -43.28 9.97
CA GLU A 79 26.30 -42.54 10.80
C GLU A 79 27.01 -41.43 10.02
N ARG A 80 27.51 -41.72 8.82
CA ARG A 80 28.16 -40.73 7.96
C ARG A 80 27.22 -39.61 7.54
N PHE A 81 25.98 -39.94 7.19
CA PHE A 81 24.96 -38.97 6.81
C PHE A 81 24.66 -38.02 7.97
N MET A 82 24.32 -38.58 9.14
CA MET A 82 24.00 -37.78 10.33
C MET A 82 25.18 -36.91 10.79
N ALA A 83 26.40 -37.47 10.81
CA ALA A 83 27.60 -36.71 11.15
C ALA A 83 27.83 -35.53 10.18
N SER A 84 27.58 -35.72 8.89
CA SER A 84 27.73 -34.67 7.88
C SER A 84 26.71 -33.54 8.06
N LEU A 85 25.46 -33.87 8.40
CA LEU A 85 24.42 -32.88 8.69
C LEU A 85 24.77 -32.01 9.91
N LEU A 86 25.23 -32.65 10.99
CA LEU A 86 25.64 -31.97 12.22
C LEU A 86 26.86 -31.07 11.97
N GLN A 87 27.86 -31.57 11.25
CA GLN A 87 29.07 -30.80 10.90
C GLN A 87 28.73 -29.55 10.10
N ARG A 88 27.75 -29.63 9.18
CA ARG A 88 27.33 -28.50 8.35
C ARG A 88 26.38 -27.54 9.06
N GLY A 89 25.84 -27.92 10.21
CA GLY A 89 24.94 -27.07 11.00
C GLY A 89 23.58 -26.88 10.34
N VAL A 90 22.97 -27.95 9.83
CA VAL A 90 21.59 -27.90 9.31
C VAL A 90 20.59 -27.49 10.41
N SER A 91 19.48 -26.89 10.00
CA SER A 91 18.48 -26.37 10.94
C SER A 91 17.53 -27.44 11.44
N CYS A 92 17.16 -28.40 10.60
CA CYS A 92 16.41 -29.59 10.97
C CYS A 92 16.51 -30.68 9.89
N LEU A 93 16.21 -31.91 10.28
CA LEU A 93 16.07 -33.04 9.38
C LEU A 93 14.62 -33.54 9.39
N CYS A 94 14.01 -33.58 8.22
CA CYS A 94 12.68 -34.14 8.00
C CYS A 94 12.78 -35.46 7.25
N LEU A 95 12.15 -36.49 7.81
CA LEU A 95 12.22 -37.87 7.33
C LEU A 95 10.84 -38.37 6.96
N GLU A 96 10.67 -38.80 5.72
CA GLU A 96 9.53 -39.64 5.34
C GLU A 96 9.86 -41.10 5.64
N LEU A 97 9.08 -41.74 6.53
CA LEU A 97 9.26 -43.16 6.79
C LEU A 97 8.69 -43.97 5.63
N GLY A 98 9.48 -44.93 5.16
CA GLY A 98 9.13 -45.78 4.03
C GLY A 98 9.74 -47.19 4.18
N PRO A 99 9.63 -48.03 3.14
CA PRO A 99 10.14 -49.41 3.19
C PRO A 99 11.65 -49.49 3.48
N GLU A 100 12.42 -48.51 3.02
CA GLU A 100 13.88 -48.47 3.21
C GLU A 100 14.31 -48.02 4.62
N LEU A 101 13.45 -47.24 5.28
CA LEU A 101 13.65 -46.77 6.65
C LEU A 101 12.29 -46.80 7.40
N PRO A 102 11.89 -47.98 7.92
CA PRO A 102 10.55 -48.15 8.50
C PRO A 102 10.40 -47.48 9.87
N SER A 103 11.50 -47.17 10.55
CA SER A 103 11.48 -46.49 11.84
C SER A 103 12.74 -45.65 12.03
N LEU A 104 12.63 -44.59 12.84
CA LEU A 104 13.75 -43.73 13.18
C LEU A 104 14.75 -44.49 14.09
N PRO A 105 16.04 -44.59 13.71
CA PRO A 105 17.04 -45.27 14.54
C PRO A 105 17.15 -44.66 15.95
N LEU A 106 17.19 -45.50 16.98
CA LEU A 106 17.20 -45.04 18.39
C LEU A 106 18.39 -44.13 18.69
N HIS A 107 19.56 -44.41 18.12
CA HIS A 107 20.75 -43.60 18.32
C HIS A 107 20.63 -42.19 17.71
N TRP A 108 19.77 -41.99 16.70
CA TRP A 108 19.52 -40.67 16.11
C TRP A 108 18.78 -39.77 17.08
N ARG A 109 17.79 -40.30 17.82
CA ARG A 109 17.02 -39.53 18.81
C ARG A 109 17.93 -38.93 19.87
N LYS A 110 18.77 -39.78 20.48
CA LYS A 110 19.72 -39.36 21.51
C LYS A 110 20.68 -38.28 21.00
N LEU A 111 21.28 -38.52 19.83
CA LEU A 111 22.23 -37.58 19.23
C LEU A 111 21.56 -36.25 18.86
N ALA A 112 20.33 -36.30 18.35
CA ALA A 112 19.55 -35.11 18.03
C ALA A 112 19.17 -34.27 19.25
N ASP A 113 18.80 -34.91 20.36
CA ASP A 113 18.55 -34.20 21.62
C ASP A 113 19.83 -33.56 22.17
N GLU A 114 20.96 -34.28 22.15
CA GLU A 114 22.26 -33.77 22.59
C GLU A 114 22.73 -32.55 21.78
N GLN A 115 22.46 -32.55 20.48
CA GLN A 115 22.88 -31.47 19.56
C GLN A 115 21.77 -30.43 19.30
N ALA A 116 20.60 -30.58 19.93
CA ALA A 116 19.41 -29.79 19.68
C ALA A 116 19.08 -29.68 18.16
N LEU A 117 19.20 -30.79 17.42
CA LEU A 117 18.83 -30.88 16.01
C LEU A 117 17.41 -31.45 15.89
N PRO A 118 16.39 -30.66 15.50
CA PRO A 118 15.03 -31.18 15.34
C PRO A 118 14.96 -32.31 14.31
N LEU A 119 14.45 -33.46 14.74
CA LEU A 119 14.09 -34.58 13.87
C LEU A 119 12.59 -34.60 13.69
N ILE A 120 12.14 -34.31 12.47
CA ILE A 120 10.73 -34.26 12.10
C ILE A 120 10.42 -35.48 11.26
N VAL A 121 9.38 -36.22 11.60
CA VAL A 121 8.98 -37.43 10.91
C VAL A 121 7.61 -37.23 10.25
N PHE A 122 7.53 -37.59 8.98
CA PHE A 122 6.30 -37.73 8.23
C PHE A 122 5.91 -39.23 8.20
N PRO A 123 4.81 -39.61 8.86
CA PRO A 123 4.34 -41.01 8.90
C PRO A 123 3.65 -41.45 7.60
N HIS A 124 3.36 -40.52 6.70
CA HIS A 124 2.71 -40.75 5.41
C HIS A 124 3.47 -40.01 4.32
N THR A 125 3.32 -40.46 3.08
CA THR A 125 4.00 -39.85 1.94
C THR A 125 3.62 -38.39 1.74
N VAL A 126 4.63 -37.55 1.55
CA VAL A 126 4.45 -36.12 1.35
C VAL A 126 5.09 -35.70 0.03
N ARG A 127 4.42 -34.80 -0.67
CA ARG A 127 4.97 -34.21 -1.88
C ARG A 127 6.00 -33.15 -1.49
N TYR A 128 7.28 -33.52 -1.47
CA TYR A 128 8.36 -32.58 -1.16
C TYR A 128 8.39 -31.35 -2.08
N VAL A 129 7.87 -31.46 -3.31
CA VAL A 129 7.70 -30.31 -4.22
C VAL A 129 6.77 -29.23 -3.65
N ASP A 130 5.72 -29.61 -2.92
CA ASP A 130 4.82 -28.63 -2.29
C ASP A 130 5.53 -27.93 -1.13
N ILE A 131 6.24 -28.71 -0.30
CA ILE A 131 7.02 -28.20 0.83
C ILE A 131 8.10 -27.24 0.33
N THR A 132 8.89 -27.63 -0.67
CA THR A 132 9.96 -26.78 -1.18
C THR A 132 9.42 -25.51 -1.81
N HIS A 133 8.35 -25.60 -2.61
CA HIS A 133 7.75 -24.43 -3.25
C HIS A 133 7.22 -23.42 -2.22
N GLU A 134 6.45 -23.88 -1.23
CA GLU A 134 5.89 -23.02 -0.18
C GLU A 134 7.00 -22.40 0.68
N LEU A 135 7.90 -23.23 1.21
CA LEU A 135 8.92 -22.75 2.12
C LEU A 135 9.98 -21.88 1.43
N HIS A 136 10.39 -22.18 0.19
CA HIS A 136 11.29 -21.30 -0.56
C HIS A 136 10.65 -19.95 -0.83
N SER A 137 9.36 -19.90 -1.18
CA SER A 137 8.64 -18.65 -1.39
C SER A 137 8.62 -17.82 -0.09
N LEU A 138 8.29 -18.44 1.04
CA LEU A 138 8.30 -17.78 2.36
C LEU A 138 9.69 -17.25 2.74
N ILE A 139 10.74 -18.04 2.52
CA ILE A 139 12.12 -17.66 2.81
C ILE A 139 12.54 -16.46 1.95
N LEU A 140 12.27 -16.51 0.64
CA LEU A 140 12.62 -15.43 -0.29
C LEU A 140 11.88 -14.14 0.04
N ASP A 141 10.58 -14.23 0.35
CA ASP A 141 9.79 -13.07 0.74
C ASP A 141 10.29 -12.46 2.06
N ARG A 142 10.57 -13.26 3.10
CA ARG A 142 11.15 -12.76 4.37
C ARG A 142 12.52 -12.11 4.17
N ARG A 143 13.40 -12.72 3.37
CA ARG A 143 14.72 -12.15 3.05
C ARG A 143 14.58 -10.79 2.39
N ARG A 144 13.69 -10.69 1.39
CA ARG A 144 13.43 -9.42 0.71
C ARG A 144 12.85 -8.38 1.67
N SER A 145 11.87 -8.73 2.50
CA SER A 145 11.31 -7.82 3.51
C SER A 145 12.35 -7.35 4.53
N ASN A 146 13.23 -8.22 4.99
CA ASN A 146 14.31 -7.86 5.92
C ASN A 146 15.33 -6.92 5.27
N GLN A 147 15.70 -7.18 4.01
CA GLN A 147 16.57 -6.29 3.24
C GLN A 147 15.93 -4.91 3.02
N GLU A 148 14.63 -4.87 2.69
CA GLU A 148 13.87 -3.62 2.54
C GLU A 148 13.84 -2.84 3.86
N ALA A 149 13.55 -3.48 4.99
CA ALA A 149 13.54 -2.84 6.30
C ALA A 149 14.92 -2.28 6.69
N GLN A 150 15.99 -3.02 6.41
CA GLN A 150 17.35 -2.58 6.68
C GLN A 150 17.76 -1.40 5.78
N ALA A 151 17.35 -1.40 4.50
CA ALA A 151 17.58 -0.29 3.59
C ALA A 151 16.84 0.97 4.04
N ILE A 152 15.58 0.85 4.46
CA ILE A 152 14.81 1.97 5.05
C ILE A 152 15.53 2.55 6.26
N GLU A 153 15.96 1.70 7.20
CA GLU A 153 16.66 2.17 8.41
C GLU A 153 18.00 2.81 8.08
N THR A 154 18.72 2.31 7.07
CA THR A 154 19.97 2.91 6.59
C THR A 154 19.73 4.33 6.07
N VAL A 155 18.72 4.51 5.21
CA VAL A 155 18.32 5.84 4.69
C VAL A 155 17.82 6.76 5.81
N ARG A 156 17.15 6.22 6.84
CA ARG A 156 16.69 7.00 8.00
C ARG A 156 17.81 7.48 8.92
N ARG A 157 18.85 6.66 9.13
CA ARG A 157 19.99 6.96 10.02
C ARG A 157 21.07 7.81 9.34
N GLY A 158 21.26 7.65 8.03
CA GLY A 158 22.25 8.38 7.27
C GLY A 158 21.91 9.86 7.13
N SER A 159 22.94 10.70 6.93
CA SER A 159 22.80 12.08 6.43
C SER A 159 22.32 12.14 4.96
N ASP A 160 21.60 11.10 4.52
CA ASP A 160 21.11 10.83 3.16
C ASP A 160 19.84 11.60 2.83
N SER A 161 19.56 12.66 3.60
CA SER A 161 18.83 13.81 3.07
C SER A 161 19.48 14.27 1.76
N ARG A 162 20.79 14.13 1.58
CA ARG A 162 21.48 14.42 0.31
C ARG A 162 21.03 13.56 -0.87
N LEU A 163 20.79 12.26 -0.69
CA LEU A 163 20.31 11.40 -1.78
C LEU A 163 18.86 11.71 -2.11
N LEU A 164 18.01 11.83 -1.08
CA LEU A 164 16.61 12.23 -1.27
C LEU A 164 16.49 13.64 -1.85
N ARG A 165 17.39 14.55 -1.46
CA ARG A 165 17.52 15.90 -2.00
C ARG A 165 18.07 15.86 -3.42
N CYS A 166 18.98 14.96 -3.76
CA CYS A 166 19.41 14.73 -5.14
C CYS A 166 18.24 14.27 -6.00
N LEU A 167 17.41 13.33 -5.52
CA LEU A 167 16.18 12.91 -6.22
C LEU A 167 15.19 14.05 -6.40
N LEU A 168 15.07 14.93 -5.41
CA LEU A 168 14.38 16.20 -5.58
C LEU A 168 15.09 17.02 -6.69
N GLU A 169 16.34 17.44 -6.50
CA GLU A 169 17.12 18.34 -7.37
C GLU A 169 17.44 17.81 -8.77
N SER A 170 17.15 16.54 -9.08
CA SER A 170 17.52 15.86 -10.33
C SER A 170 16.92 16.44 -11.63
N GLY A 171 16.14 17.51 -11.54
CA GLY A 171 15.60 18.25 -12.67
C GLY A 171 15.92 19.75 -12.67
N SER A 172 16.68 20.25 -11.69
CA SER A 172 17.27 21.59 -11.77
C SER A 172 18.63 21.45 -12.43
N ASP A 173 18.84 22.21 -13.50
CA ASP A 173 20.12 22.33 -14.19
C ASP A 173 21.15 22.95 -13.21
N VAL A 174 21.76 22.10 -12.38
CA VAL A 174 22.80 22.47 -11.42
C VAL A 174 24.13 22.06 -12.02
N GLY A 175 24.76 22.99 -12.72
CA GLY A 175 26.20 23.05 -12.89
C GLY A 175 26.91 21.73 -13.22
N GLY A 176 26.69 21.21 -14.43
CA GLY A 176 27.70 20.42 -15.15
C GLY A 176 28.02 19.00 -14.66
N LYS A 177 27.25 18.42 -13.74
CA LYS A 177 27.28 16.97 -13.46
C LYS A 177 25.87 16.43 -13.27
N THR A 178 25.55 15.33 -13.94
CA THR A 178 24.22 14.73 -13.80
C THR A 178 24.07 14.10 -12.41
N PRO A 179 22.88 14.13 -11.79
CA PRO A 179 22.55 13.40 -10.57
C PRO A 179 22.97 11.91 -10.61
N GLN A 180 22.95 11.32 -11.81
CA GLN A 180 23.36 9.95 -12.09
C GLN A 180 24.86 9.72 -11.85
N GLU A 181 25.72 10.65 -12.28
CA GLU A 181 27.19 10.56 -12.07
C GLU A 181 27.57 10.70 -10.59
N PHE A 182 26.81 11.48 -9.82
CA PHE A 182 27.05 11.67 -8.39
C PHE A 182 26.59 10.46 -7.56
N MET A 183 25.43 9.86 -7.90
CA MET A 183 24.94 8.65 -7.22
C MET A 183 25.82 7.42 -7.52
N ALA A 184 26.38 7.30 -8.73
CA ALA A 184 27.26 6.21 -9.11
C ALA A 184 28.57 6.16 -8.28
N GLN A 185 29.00 7.29 -7.69
CA GLN A 185 30.26 7.39 -6.94
C GLN A 185 30.10 7.23 -5.42
N GLN A 186 28.89 7.38 -4.85
CA GLN A 186 28.70 7.40 -3.38
C GLN A 186 27.67 6.41 -2.83
N THR A 187 26.85 5.76 -3.67
CA THR A 187 25.85 4.81 -3.19
C THR A 187 26.07 3.40 -3.69
N ALA A 188 26.00 2.43 -2.78
CA ALA A 188 26.03 1.01 -3.11
C ALA A 188 24.82 0.66 -4.00
N GLU A 189 25.04 -0.02 -5.13
CA GLU A 189 23.98 -0.47 -6.07
C GLU A 189 22.74 -1.11 -5.41
N PRO A 190 22.86 -1.90 -4.32
CA PRO A 190 21.70 -2.49 -3.64
C PRO A 190 20.70 -1.45 -3.10
N LEU A 191 21.18 -0.29 -2.63
CA LEU A 191 20.31 0.78 -2.16
C LEU A 191 19.56 1.45 -3.31
N LEU A 192 20.23 1.64 -4.46
CA LEU A 192 19.61 2.26 -5.63
C LEU A 192 18.51 1.37 -6.22
N SER A 193 18.75 0.06 -6.32
CA SER A 193 17.74 -0.91 -6.75
C SER A 193 16.56 -0.99 -5.78
N PHE A 194 16.83 -0.90 -4.47
CA PHE A 194 15.78 -0.82 -3.45
C PHE A 194 14.89 0.42 -3.65
N LEU A 195 15.48 1.60 -3.86
CA LEU A 195 14.73 2.84 -4.05
C LEU A 195 13.85 2.81 -5.31
N ASP A 196 14.29 2.17 -6.40
CA ASP A 196 13.49 2.02 -7.63
C ASP A 196 12.27 1.08 -7.47
N GLY A 197 12.20 0.30 -6.38
CA GLY A 197 11.07 -0.57 -6.04
C GLY A 197 10.04 0.08 -5.11
N MET A 198 10.30 1.30 -4.64
CA MET A 198 9.42 2.01 -3.70
C MET A 198 8.34 2.80 -4.44
N SER A 199 7.17 2.97 -3.83
CA SER A 199 6.13 3.86 -4.35
C SER A 199 6.35 5.28 -3.82
N TRP A 200 6.88 6.16 -4.67
CA TRP A 200 7.21 7.55 -4.35
C TRP A 200 6.08 8.50 -4.72
N ARG A 201 5.99 9.61 -3.98
CA ARG A 201 5.15 10.77 -4.29
C ARG A 201 5.85 12.05 -3.86
N ILE A 202 5.71 13.09 -4.67
CA ILE A 202 6.16 14.46 -4.34
C ILE A 202 4.95 15.28 -3.96
N LEU A 203 5.08 16.05 -2.89
CA LEU A 203 4.09 17.00 -2.40
C LEU A 203 4.72 18.39 -2.31
N ILE A 204 3.96 19.39 -2.73
CA ILE A 204 4.31 20.80 -2.60
C ILE A 204 3.12 21.51 -1.95
N ALA A 205 3.36 22.22 -0.85
CA ALA A 205 2.36 23.07 -0.22
C ALA A 205 2.91 24.48 -0.02
N GLU A 206 2.07 25.50 -0.18
CA GLU A 206 2.42 26.90 -0.03
C GLU A 206 1.41 27.62 0.86
N TRP A 207 1.92 28.40 1.82
CA TRP A 207 1.11 29.33 2.61
C TRP A 207 1.22 30.73 2.01
N PRO A 208 0.12 31.39 1.65
CA PRO A 208 0.18 32.75 1.14
C PRO A 208 0.64 33.71 2.25
N ALA A 209 1.55 34.63 1.91
CA ALA A 209 2.01 35.66 2.84
C ALA A 209 0.87 36.65 3.20
N VAL A 210 0.21 36.44 4.33
CA VAL A 210 -0.69 37.45 4.92
C VAL A 210 0.13 38.34 5.84
N SER A 211 0.40 39.58 5.39
CA SER A 211 1.05 40.68 6.13
C SER A 211 1.96 40.26 7.29
N GLY A 212 3.12 39.64 6.98
CA GLY A 212 4.12 39.27 7.97
C GLY A 212 4.85 37.97 7.61
N ASN A 213 6.01 38.09 6.98
CA ASN A 213 6.81 36.97 6.42
C ASN A 213 7.14 35.84 7.41
N ARG A 214 7.09 36.10 8.73
CA ARG A 214 7.47 35.13 9.76
C ARG A 214 6.39 34.08 10.07
N SER A 215 5.11 34.33 9.79
CA SER A 215 4.03 33.39 10.13
C SER A 215 3.91 32.24 9.13
N ALA A 216 3.89 32.55 7.82
CA ALA A 216 3.79 31.53 6.76
C ALA A 216 5.02 30.61 6.71
N ALA A 217 6.22 31.18 6.87
CA ALA A 217 7.45 30.39 6.89
C ALA A 217 7.52 29.45 8.11
N ALA A 218 7.07 29.91 9.29
CA ALA A 218 6.99 29.07 10.47
C ALA A 218 5.96 27.94 10.31
N ALA A 219 4.82 28.21 9.68
CA ALA A 219 3.82 27.18 9.38
C ALA A 219 4.38 26.11 8.44
N ALA A 220 5.08 26.50 7.38
CA ALA A 220 5.72 25.55 6.45
C ALA A 220 6.78 24.69 7.15
N GLU A 221 7.62 25.28 8.01
CA GLU A 221 8.66 24.57 8.77
C GLU A 221 8.08 23.60 9.81
N GLN A 222 7.03 24.02 10.53
CA GLN A 222 6.32 23.16 11.48
C GLN A 222 5.58 22.02 10.78
N ALA A 223 4.94 22.29 9.65
CA ALA A 223 4.31 21.28 8.82
C ALA A 223 5.34 20.26 8.29
N ALA A 224 6.50 20.71 7.80
CA ALA A 224 7.58 19.83 7.35
C ALA A 224 8.06 18.91 8.47
N SER A 225 8.27 19.48 9.65
CA SER A 225 8.75 18.77 10.84
C SER A 225 7.74 17.73 11.32
N GLU A 226 6.46 18.08 11.42
CA GLU A 226 5.41 17.15 11.87
C GLU A 226 5.13 16.07 10.82
N LEU A 227 5.14 16.41 9.53
CA LEU A 227 5.00 15.45 8.43
C LEU A 227 6.12 14.42 8.46
N GLY A 228 7.37 14.89 8.54
CA GLY A 228 8.53 14.02 8.68
C GLY A 228 8.46 13.14 9.93
N ARG A 229 8.00 13.68 11.06
CA ARG A 229 7.85 12.93 12.32
C ARG A 229 6.82 11.80 12.22
N ARG A 230 5.61 12.09 11.71
CA ARG A 230 4.52 11.10 11.62
C ARG A 230 4.83 9.99 10.62
N LEU A 231 5.26 10.36 9.40
CA LEU A 231 5.57 9.39 8.36
C LEU A 231 6.73 8.47 8.76
N ARG A 232 7.76 8.99 9.45
CA ARG A 232 8.85 8.16 9.99
C ARG A 232 8.37 7.19 11.07
N ARG A 233 7.43 7.59 11.95
CA ARG A 233 6.84 6.67 12.94
C ARG A 233 6.05 5.55 12.26
N GLU A 234 5.43 5.83 11.12
CA GLU A 234 4.71 4.86 10.30
C GLU A 234 5.63 3.99 9.41
N GLY A 235 6.95 4.17 9.51
CA GLY A 235 7.92 3.38 8.74
C GLY A 235 8.10 3.83 7.30
N CYS A 236 7.55 4.99 6.91
CA CYS A 236 7.74 5.56 5.58
C CYS A 236 9.09 6.29 5.46
N LEU A 237 9.63 6.33 4.24
CA LEU A 237 10.72 7.24 3.90
C LEU A 237 10.14 8.62 3.62
N CYS A 238 10.69 9.65 4.25
CA CYS A 238 10.22 11.01 4.06
C CYS A 238 11.38 12.01 4.19
N LEU A 239 11.54 12.82 3.14
CA LEU A 239 12.28 14.07 3.18
C LEU A 239 11.26 15.21 3.02
N ALA A 240 11.05 15.98 4.07
CA ALA A 240 10.22 17.18 4.04
C ALA A 240 11.10 18.38 4.37
N GLU A 241 11.14 19.36 3.47
CA GLU A 241 11.93 20.58 3.60
C GLU A 241 11.03 21.80 3.40
N ALA A 242 11.25 22.83 4.21
CA ALA A 242 10.59 24.12 4.05
C ALA A 242 11.60 25.15 3.55
N ALA A 243 11.21 25.93 2.54
CA ALA A 243 11.98 27.03 1.98
C ALA A 243 11.08 28.28 1.93
N GLY A 244 11.23 29.15 2.93
CA GLY A 244 10.30 30.26 3.13
C GLY A 244 8.89 29.74 3.39
N GLU A 245 7.92 30.20 2.60
CA GLU A 245 6.49 29.83 2.72
C GLU A 245 6.11 28.52 2.01
N ARG A 246 7.09 27.81 1.42
CA ARG A 246 6.87 26.59 0.63
C ARG A 246 7.42 25.36 1.35
N LEU A 247 6.57 24.36 1.54
CA LEU A 247 6.92 22.99 1.89
C LEU A 247 7.11 22.17 0.61
N THR A 248 8.20 21.40 0.52
CA THR A 248 8.37 20.33 -0.46
C THR A 248 8.67 19.03 0.28
N ALA A 249 7.89 17.98 0.01
CA ALA A 249 8.09 16.67 0.60
C ALA A 249 8.22 15.59 -0.48
N LEU A 250 9.23 14.74 -0.35
CA LEU A 250 9.36 13.48 -1.05
C LEU A 250 9.04 12.37 -0.06
N VAL A 251 7.99 11.61 -0.35
CA VAL A 251 7.53 10.52 0.51
C VAL A 251 7.55 9.22 -0.27
N ALA A 252 8.00 8.13 0.37
CA ALA A 252 7.93 6.80 -0.18
C ALA A 252 7.43 5.79 0.83
N GLN A 253 6.67 4.83 0.32
CA GLN A 253 6.22 3.66 1.07
C GLN A 253 6.52 2.41 0.26
N SER A 254 6.94 1.33 0.94
CA SER A 254 6.98 0.01 0.32
C SER A 254 5.54 -0.48 0.18
N GLU A 255 5.13 -0.85 -1.03
CA GLU A 255 3.79 -1.41 -1.28
C GLU A 255 3.53 -2.66 -0.45
N ARG A 256 4.58 -3.38 -0.07
CA ARG A 256 4.51 -4.59 0.76
C ARG A 256 4.31 -4.28 2.25
N VAL A 257 4.91 -3.19 2.75
CA VAL A 257 4.64 -2.69 4.11
C VAL A 257 3.20 -2.18 4.21
N ALA A 258 2.67 -1.58 3.14
CA ALA A 258 1.27 -1.14 3.07
C ALA A 258 0.25 -2.30 3.12
N ALA A 259 0.64 -3.53 2.73
CA ALA A 259 -0.24 -4.69 2.76
C ALA A 259 -0.44 -5.28 4.18
N GLY A 260 0.49 -5.06 5.10
CA GLY A 260 0.43 -5.61 6.48
C GLY A 260 -0.19 -4.68 7.52
N SER A 261 -0.22 -3.37 7.27
CA SER A 261 -0.93 -2.40 8.09
C SER A 261 -2.12 -1.88 7.28
N GLY A 262 -3.35 -2.19 7.69
CA GLY A 262 -4.54 -1.80 6.94
C GLY A 262 -4.50 -0.34 6.46
N ILE A 263 -4.70 -0.19 5.15
CA ILE A 263 -5.26 0.97 4.43
C ILE A 263 -4.26 2.13 4.15
N THR A 264 -4.60 2.89 3.11
CA THR A 264 -4.07 4.11 2.48
C THR A 264 -3.50 5.24 3.39
N ARG A 265 -2.64 4.90 4.37
CA ARG A 265 -2.15 5.80 5.42
C ARG A 265 -1.36 7.02 4.96
N LEU A 266 -0.59 6.94 3.86
CA LEU A 266 0.30 8.04 3.49
C LEU A 266 -0.46 9.31 3.13
N ASP A 267 -1.51 9.18 2.31
CA ASP A 267 -2.33 10.30 1.87
C ASP A 267 -3.14 10.87 3.04
N GLU A 268 -3.69 10.01 3.90
CA GLU A 268 -4.41 10.41 5.12
C GLU A 268 -3.51 11.14 6.13
N THR A 269 -2.28 10.65 6.34
CA THR A 269 -1.29 11.29 7.22
C THR A 269 -0.89 12.65 6.67
N VAL A 270 -0.67 12.75 5.35
CA VAL A 270 -0.39 14.01 4.67
C VAL A 270 -1.56 15.00 4.84
N GLU A 271 -2.79 14.59 4.51
CA GLU A 271 -3.99 15.42 4.65
C GLU A 271 -4.19 15.86 6.11
N SER A 272 -4.03 14.94 7.07
CA SER A 272 -4.12 15.23 8.51
C SER A 272 -3.08 16.24 8.97
N VAL A 273 -1.84 16.17 8.44
CA VAL A 273 -0.80 17.13 8.79
C VAL A 273 -1.11 18.50 8.24
N LEU A 274 -1.46 18.62 6.96
CA LEU A 274 -1.79 19.91 6.37
C LEU A 274 -3.03 20.54 7.00
N ALA A 275 -4.01 19.75 7.42
CA ALA A 275 -5.20 20.23 8.13
C ALA A 275 -4.88 20.87 9.50
N MET A 276 -3.76 20.52 10.14
CA MET A 276 -3.31 21.18 11.38
C MET A 276 -2.73 22.60 11.13
N PHE A 277 -2.38 22.91 9.88
CA PHE A 277 -1.76 24.16 9.47
C PHE A 277 -2.60 24.84 8.36
N PRO A 278 -3.82 25.32 8.69
CA PRO A 278 -4.77 25.84 7.70
C PRO A 278 -4.20 27.03 6.92
N GLY A 279 -4.77 27.25 5.73
CA GLY A 279 -4.39 28.35 4.83
C GLY A 279 -3.37 27.99 3.76
N CYS A 280 -2.88 26.74 3.69
CA CYS A 280 -2.05 26.30 2.57
C CYS A 280 -2.86 25.87 1.36
N SER A 281 -2.35 26.15 0.16
CA SER A 281 -2.70 25.41 -1.06
C SER A 281 -1.69 24.28 -1.25
N GLY A 282 -2.12 23.10 -1.68
CA GLY A 282 -1.26 21.95 -1.88
C GLY A 282 -1.47 21.26 -3.23
N GLY A 283 -0.40 20.70 -3.78
CA GLY A 283 -0.41 19.79 -4.92
C GLY A 283 0.48 18.57 -4.68
N ALA A 284 -0.01 17.39 -5.07
CA ALA A 284 0.71 16.13 -5.00
C ALA A 284 0.85 15.50 -6.39
N SER A 285 1.99 14.88 -6.66
CA SER A 285 2.23 14.16 -7.91
C SER A 285 1.45 12.84 -7.98
N SER A 286 1.37 12.26 -9.17
CA SER A 286 1.07 10.83 -9.28
C SER A 286 2.16 10.01 -8.56
N ARG A 287 1.81 8.78 -8.17
CA ARG A 287 2.80 7.83 -7.65
C ARG A 287 3.78 7.42 -8.74
N PHE A 288 5.04 7.21 -8.39
CA PHE A 288 6.07 6.75 -9.31
C PHE A 288 7.05 5.80 -8.61
N THR A 289 7.62 4.85 -9.36
CA THR A 289 8.57 3.88 -8.82
C THR A 289 10.00 4.13 -9.26
N SER A 290 10.19 4.67 -10.47
CA SER A 290 11.53 4.99 -11.00
C SER A 290 12.00 6.39 -10.63
N ARG A 291 13.23 6.49 -10.11
CA ARG A 291 13.90 7.77 -9.82
C ARG A 291 13.96 8.74 -11.01
N SER A 292 14.03 8.22 -12.25
CA SER A 292 14.02 9.02 -13.48
C SER A 292 12.75 9.87 -13.65
N ARG A 293 11.64 9.47 -13.02
CA ARG A 293 10.36 10.19 -13.07
C ARG A 293 10.23 11.28 -11.99
N ALA A 294 11.21 11.45 -11.10
CA ALA A 294 11.11 12.42 -10.00
C ALA A 294 10.95 13.87 -10.51
N ALA A 295 11.66 14.24 -11.60
CA ALA A 295 11.52 15.55 -12.21
C ALA A 295 10.10 15.79 -12.78
N GLU A 296 9.52 14.77 -13.43
CA GLU A 296 8.16 14.82 -13.93
C GLU A 296 7.14 14.89 -12.79
N ALA A 297 7.29 14.05 -11.76
CA ALA A 297 6.46 14.07 -10.58
C ALA A 297 6.46 15.44 -9.88
N ARG A 298 7.61 16.12 -9.83
CA ARG A 298 7.67 17.50 -9.33
C ARG A 298 6.85 18.46 -10.18
N ARG A 299 6.94 18.38 -11.52
CA ARG A 299 6.13 19.21 -12.42
C ARG A 299 4.64 18.99 -12.17
N GLN A 300 4.22 17.73 -12.04
CA GLN A 300 2.85 17.35 -11.71
C GLN A 300 2.36 17.94 -10.37
N ALA A 301 3.17 17.82 -9.31
CA ALA A 301 2.84 18.42 -8.01
C ALA A 301 2.71 19.95 -8.09
N ALA A 302 3.60 20.61 -8.84
CA ALA A 302 3.56 22.06 -9.03
C ALA A 302 2.33 22.49 -9.86
N GLU A 303 1.90 21.70 -10.84
CA GLU A 303 0.70 21.95 -11.63
C GLU A 303 -0.58 21.79 -10.80
N ALA A 304 -0.68 20.71 -10.03
CA ALA A 304 -1.76 20.50 -9.08
C ALA A 304 -1.85 21.65 -8.06
N LEU A 305 -0.70 22.15 -7.57
CA LEU A 305 -0.64 23.31 -6.69
C LEU A 305 -1.16 24.59 -7.37
N LYS A 306 -0.81 24.84 -8.64
CA LYS A 306 -1.33 25.99 -9.40
C LYS A 306 -2.85 25.94 -9.51
N LEU A 307 -3.41 24.76 -9.81
CA LEU A 307 -4.85 24.56 -9.87
C LEU A 307 -5.52 24.77 -8.49
N SER A 308 -4.90 24.27 -7.41
CA SER A 308 -5.37 24.50 -6.02
C SER A 308 -5.44 25.99 -5.67
N ARG A 309 -4.51 26.81 -6.21
CA ARG A 309 -4.50 28.26 -6.00
C ARG A 309 -5.60 28.98 -6.76
N THR A 310 -5.90 28.56 -7.99
CA THR A 310 -6.93 29.20 -8.83
C THR A 310 -8.34 28.90 -8.35
N SER A 311 -8.58 27.74 -7.74
CA SER A 311 -9.92 27.35 -7.28
C SER A 311 -10.36 28.02 -5.98
N GLY A 312 -9.43 28.62 -5.21
CA GLY A 312 -9.71 29.13 -3.87
C GLY A 312 -9.95 30.63 -3.74
N SER A 313 -10.49 31.31 -4.77
CA SER A 313 -10.50 32.80 -4.81
C SER A 313 -11.83 33.50 -5.08
N ALA A 314 -12.99 32.84 -5.00
CA ALA A 314 -14.25 33.53 -5.32
C ALA A 314 -15.45 33.12 -4.44
N VAL A 315 -15.39 33.34 -3.13
CA VAL A 315 -16.54 33.84 -2.33
C VAL A 315 -15.98 34.43 -1.02
N ASN A 316 -16.36 35.68 -0.75
CA ASN A 316 -16.23 36.33 0.55
C ASN A 316 -16.92 35.51 1.65
N ASP A 317 -16.19 34.76 2.47
CA ASP A 317 -16.44 34.75 3.91
C ASP A 317 -15.28 34.14 4.71
N SER A 318 -14.91 34.86 5.78
CA SER A 318 -14.25 34.44 7.03
C SER A 318 -13.25 33.26 7.01
N ALA A 319 -11.95 33.59 7.10
CA ALA A 319 -10.89 32.97 7.93
C ALA A 319 -10.72 31.42 8.04
N SER A 320 -11.47 30.59 7.30
CA SER A 320 -11.56 29.14 7.49
C SER A 320 -11.76 28.35 6.19
N SER A 321 -11.44 28.93 5.02
CA SER A 321 -11.44 28.15 3.77
C SER A 321 -10.19 27.27 3.71
N VAL A 322 -10.35 26.03 4.18
CA VAL A 322 -9.37 24.96 3.99
C VAL A 322 -9.21 24.76 2.47
N ARG A 323 -8.08 25.19 1.91
CA ARG A 323 -7.75 24.86 0.52
C ARG A 323 -7.23 23.42 0.48
N PRO A 324 -7.75 22.59 -0.43
CA PRO A 324 -7.39 21.18 -0.49
C PRO A 324 -5.96 20.98 -0.99
N LEU A 325 -5.39 19.86 -0.57
CA LEU A 325 -4.35 19.20 -1.32
C LEU A 325 -4.98 18.53 -2.55
N LEU A 326 -4.51 18.86 -3.74
CA LEU A 326 -4.94 18.21 -4.98
C LEU A 326 -3.94 17.14 -5.41
N TYR A 327 -4.43 15.96 -5.78
CA TYR A 327 -3.63 14.86 -6.32
C TYR A 327 -3.67 14.89 -7.85
N TYR A 328 -2.50 14.94 -8.48
CA TYR A 328 -2.41 15.04 -9.94
C TYR A 328 -3.08 13.88 -10.67
N ASP A 329 -2.95 12.65 -10.16
CA ASP A 329 -3.63 11.45 -10.67
C ASP A 329 -5.16 11.50 -10.56
N GLU A 330 -5.72 12.36 -9.73
CA GLU A 330 -7.18 12.53 -9.58
C GLU A 330 -7.76 13.64 -10.47
N LEU A 331 -6.90 14.48 -11.07
CA LEU A 331 -7.32 15.59 -11.92
C LEU A 331 -7.93 15.14 -13.27
N GLY A 332 -7.57 13.94 -13.74
CA GLY A 332 -8.03 13.42 -15.03
C GLY A 332 -7.75 14.38 -16.19
N VAL A 333 -8.78 14.69 -16.99
CA VAL A 333 -8.64 15.61 -18.13
C VAL A 333 -8.26 17.04 -17.74
N LEU A 334 -8.46 17.44 -16.47
CA LEU A 334 -8.14 18.79 -16.02
C LEU A 334 -6.63 19.08 -16.05
N GLN A 335 -5.79 18.06 -16.12
CA GLN A 335 -4.34 18.17 -16.38
C GLN A 335 -4.01 18.84 -17.72
N LEU A 336 -4.92 18.76 -18.71
CA LEU A 336 -4.71 19.38 -20.02
C LEU A 336 -5.09 20.86 -20.06
N LEU A 337 -5.79 21.34 -19.03
CA LEU A 337 -6.45 22.63 -18.99
C LEU A 337 -5.78 23.74 -18.16
N PRO A 338 -4.61 23.59 -17.48
CA PRO A 338 -4.05 24.68 -16.66
C PRO A 338 -3.75 25.97 -17.42
N ALA A 339 -3.50 25.88 -18.74
CA ALA A 339 -3.27 27.04 -19.60
C ALA A 339 -4.56 27.74 -20.06
N LEU A 340 -5.73 27.14 -19.84
CA LEU A 340 -7.03 27.56 -20.39
C LEU A 340 -8.06 27.96 -19.32
N LEU A 341 -7.79 27.67 -18.05
CA LEU A 341 -8.72 27.87 -16.95
C LEU A 341 -8.36 29.12 -16.14
N ASP A 342 -9.17 30.16 -16.31
CA ASP A 342 -9.45 31.08 -15.21
C ASP A 342 -10.65 30.54 -14.41
N SER A 343 -10.80 30.98 -13.16
CA SER A 343 -11.87 30.49 -12.27
C SER A 343 -13.25 30.72 -12.88
N TYR A 344 -13.42 31.83 -13.60
CA TYR A 344 -14.67 32.20 -14.26
C TYR A 344 -15.11 31.21 -15.35
N ARG A 345 -14.20 30.78 -16.23
CA ARG A 345 -14.50 29.79 -17.28
C ARG A 345 -14.85 28.44 -16.68
N LEU A 346 -14.17 28.05 -15.61
CA LEU A 346 -14.44 26.78 -14.92
C LEU A 346 -15.81 26.80 -14.26
N GLU A 347 -16.13 27.88 -13.52
CA GLU A 347 -17.43 28.10 -12.89
C GLU A 347 -18.57 28.14 -13.93
N SER A 348 -18.40 28.88 -15.03
CA SER A 348 -19.38 28.93 -16.12
C SER A 348 -19.60 27.56 -16.74
N PHE A 349 -18.52 26.79 -16.99
CA PHE A 349 -18.64 25.46 -17.57
C PHE A 349 -19.38 24.48 -16.65
N VAL A 350 -19.12 24.57 -15.33
CA VAL A 350 -19.85 23.81 -14.32
C VAL A 350 -21.31 24.21 -14.28
N GLU A 351 -21.62 25.50 -14.28
CA GLU A 351 -23.00 26.00 -14.26
C GLU A 351 -23.77 25.56 -15.52
N ASP A 352 -23.15 25.64 -16.71
CA ASP A 352 -23.76 25.25 -17.98
C ASP A 352 -24.14 23.76 -18.05
N HIS A 353 -23.45 22.90 -17.29
CA HIS A 353 -23.62 21.44 -17.37
C HIS A 353 -24.28 20.83 -16.13
N LEU A 354 -24.09 21.43 -14.97
CA LEU A 354 -24.50 20.90 -13.67
C LEU A 354 -25.32 21.90 -12.85
N GLY A 355 -25.41 23.17 -13.25
CA GLY A 355 -26.14 24.23 -12.52
C GLY A 355 -27.55 23.82 -12.08
N PRO A 356 -28.42 23.30 -12.98
CA PRO A 356 -29.75 22.83 -12.60
C PRO A 356 -29.74 21.72 -11.54
N LEU A 357 -28.73 20.86 -11.56
CA LEU A 357 -28.56 19.77 -10.60
C LEU A 357 -28.07 20.29 -9.24
N LEU A 358 -27.10 21.19 -9.26
CA LEU A 358 -26.57 21.87 -8.07
C LEU A 358 -27.66 22.65 -7.35
N LEU A 359 -28.48 23.39 -8.10
CA LEU A 359 -29.60 24.15 -7.57
C LEU A 359 -30.67 23.21 -6.98
N ALA A 360 -30.95 22.08 -7.62
CA ALA A 360 -31.90 21.10 -7.11
C ALA A 360 -31.44 20.48 -5.78
N ASP A 361 -30.16 20.11 -5.66
CA ASP A 361 -29.59 19.56 -4.42
C ASP A 361 -29.60 20.61 -3.30
N ARG A 362 -29.25 21.87 -3.57
CA ARG A 362 -29.30 22.97 -2.59
C ARG A 362 -30.72 23.25 -2.06
N LEU A 363 -31.73 23.25 -2.93
CA LEU A 363 -33.11 23.61 -2.55
C LEU A 363 -33.87 22.47 -1.87
N LYS A 364 -33.61 21.22 -2.25
CA LYS A 364 -34.38 20.06 -1.81
C LYS A 364 -33.62 19.11 -0.88
N GLY A 365 -32.34 19.38 -0.61
CA GLY A 365 -31.48 18.52 0.23
C GLY A 365 -31.23 17.15 -0.41
N GLY A 366 -31.08 17.10 -1.73
CA GLY A 366 -30.87 15.87 -2.49
C GLY A 366 -29.40 15.47 -2.62
N ASP A 367 -29.16 14.19 -2.95
CA ASP A 367 -27.85 13.64 -3.29
C ASP A 367 -27.73 13.34 -4.80
N LEU A 368 -28.36 14.14 -5.67
CA LEU A 368 -28.42 13.84 -7.10
C LEU A 368 -27.06 14.00 -7.77
N LEU A 369 -26.27 15.01 -7.40
CA LEU A 369 -24.90 15.17 -7.90
C LEU A 369 -23.99 14.01 -7.46
N LEU A 370 -24.13 13.56 -6.21
CA LEU A 370 -23.42 12.39 -5.71
C LEU A 370 -23.85 11.13 -6.44
N THR A 371 -25.15 11.00 -6.72
CA THR A 371 -25.70 9.88 -7.50
C THR A 371 -25.14 9.87 -8.92
N LEU A 372 -25.10 11.02 -9.59
CA LEU A 372 -24.49 11.18 -10.92
C LEU A 372 -23.02 10.77 -10.91
N LYS A 373 -22.26 11.25 -9.92
CA LYS A 373 -20.84 10.90 -9.72
C LYS A 373 -20.64 9.40 -9.59
N VAL A 374 -21.35 8.76 -8.67
CA VAL A 374 -21.20 7.31 -8.42
C VAL A 374 -21.68 6.49 -9.61
N PHE A 375 -22.71 6.95 -10.32
CA PHE A 375 -23.20 6.29 -11.53
C PHE A 375 -22.17 6.33 -12.67
N LEU A 376 -21.54 7.49 -12.90
CA LEU A 376 -20.50 7.64 -13.94
C LEU A 376 -19.22 6.87 -13.57
N ASP A 377 -18.81 6.88 -12.29
CA ASP A 377 -17.67 6.09 -11.78
C ASP A 377 -17.93 4.56 -11.78
N ALA A 378 -19.17 4.14 -11.98
CA ALA A 378 -19.59 2.75 -12.11
C ALA A 378 -19.81 2.36 -13.58
N ASP A 379 -19.21 3.09 -14.53
CA ASP A 379 -19.37 2.90 -15.97
C ASP A 379 -20.85 2.87 -16.42
N CYS A 380 -21.68 3.72 -15.79
CA CYS A 380 -23.13 3.77 -16.01
C CYS A 380 -23.87 2.47 -15.62
N SER A 381 -23.26 1.61 -14.78
CA SER A 381 -23.90 0.42 -14.21
C SER A 381 -24.84 0.81 -13.08
N LYS A 382 -26.15 0.69 -13.32
CA LYS A 382 -27.18 0.97 -12.30
C LYS A 382 -27.06 0.04 -11.09
N GLN A 383 -26.66 -1.22 -11.30
CA GLN A 383 -26.53 -2.19 -10.21
C GLN A 383 -25.36 -1.83 -9.28
N GLU A 384 -24.20 -1.52 -9.86
CA GLU A 384 -23.01 -1.15 -9.09
C GLU A 384 -23.18 0.21 -8.41
N ALA A 385 -23.82 1.18 -9.08
CA ALA A 385 -24.12 2.47 -8.50
C ALA A 385 -25.06 2.38 -7.28
N ALA A 386 -26.13 1.58 -7.38
CA ALA A 386 -27.07 1.36 -6.27
C ALA A 386 -26.35 0.73 -5.06
N ARG A 387 -25.47 -0.24 -5.31
CA ARG A 387 -24.65 -0.90 -4.29
C ARG A 387 -23.71 0.09 -3.59
N ARG A 388 -22.98 0.91 -4.36
CA ARG A 388 -22.03 1.92 -3.83
C ARG A 388 -22.71 3.05 -3.06
N LEU A 389 -23.93 3.41 -3.45
CA LEU A 389 -24.75 4.42 -2.77
C LEU A 389 -25.56 3.87 -1.59
N PHE A 390 -25.57 2.54 -1.37
CA PHE A 390 -26.39 1.86 -0.38
C PHE A 390 -27.90 2.17 -0.52
N VAL A 391 -28.39 2.24 -1.77
CA VAL A 391 -29.81 2.51 -2.07
C VAL A 391 -30.47 1.35 -2.83
N VAL A 392 -31.78 1.22 -2.68
CA VAL A 392 -32.58 0.26 -3.45
C VAL A 392 -32.70 0.73 -4.92
N ARG A 393 -32.77 -0.21 -5.88
CA ARG A 393 -32.84 0.09 -7.33
C ARG A 393 -33.91 1.10 -7.71
N GLN A 394 -35.10 1.00 -7.12
CA GLN A 394 -36.20 1.94 -7.40
C GLN A 394 -35.83 3.38 -7.05
N SER A 395 -35.16 3.59 -5.91
CA SER A 395 -34.68 4.92 -5.53
C SER A 395 -33.60 5.42 -6.48
N LEU A 396 -32.69 4.56 -6.94
CA LEU A 396 -31.69 4.95 -7.93
C LEU A 396 -32.35 5.37 -9.25
N TYR A 397 -33.33 4.61 -9.74
CA TYR A 397 -34.01 4.92 -11.00
C TYR A 397 -34.70 6.27 -10.94
N TYR A 398 -35.44 6.52 -9.85
CA TYR A 398 -36.05 7.83 -9.61
C TYR A 398 -35.02 8.97 -9.63
N ARG A 399 -33.86 8.79 -8.99
CA ARG A 399 -32.79 9.81 -8.99
C ARG A 399 -32.20 10.02 -10.40
N LEU A 400 -32.00 8.96 -11.17
CA LEU A 400 -31.50 9.05 -12.55
C LEU A 400 -32.51 9.70 -13.49
N ASP A 401 -33.81 9.40 -13.34
CA ASP A 401 -34.87 10.06 -14.11
C ASP A 401 -34.91 11.55 -13.76
N ARG A 402 -34.77 11.88 -12.47
CA ARG A 402 -34.71 13.28 -12.02
C ARG A 402 -33.47 14.02 -12.54
N ILE A 403 -32.31 13.36 -12.59
CA ILE A 403 -31.11 13.91 -13.23
C ILE A 403 -31.41 14.19 -14.70
N GLN A 404 -32.00 13.24 -15.42
CA GLN A 404 -32.35 13.40 -16.84
C GLN A 404 -33.32 14.57 -17.08
N GLU A 405 -34.31 14.77 -16.20
CA GLU A 405 -35.22 15.92 -16.27
C GLU A 405 -34.50 17.26 -16.10
N LEU A 406 -33.43 17.31 -15.29
CA LEU A 406 -32.73 18.54 -14.93
C LEU A 406 -31.64 18.93 -15.94
N ILE A 407 -30.83 17.97 -16.39
CA ILE A 407 -29.70 18.24 -17.31
C ILE A 407 -29.96 17.84 -18.76
N GLY A 408 -31.18 17.34 -19.05
CA GLY A 408 -31.70 17.06 -20.39
C GLY A 408 -31.60 15.60 -20.82
N PRO A 409 -32.41 15.13 -21.78
CA PRO A 409 -32.57 13.71 -22.13
C PRO A 409 -31.35 13.06 -22.79
N VAL A 410 -30.47 13.86 -23.40
CA VAL A 410 -29.28 13.41 -24.14
C VAL A 410 -27.98 13.47 -23.31
N TRP A 411 -28.09 13.59 -21.98
CA TRP A 411 -26.92 13.74 -21.11
C TRP A 411 -25.97 12.52 -21.12
N LEU A 412 -26.42 11.37 -21.63
CA LEU A 412 -25.64 10.15 -21.82
C LEU A 412 -25.02 10.01 -23.22
N ASP A 413 -25.33 10.91 -24.16
CA ASP A 413 -24.69 10.93 -25.47
C ASP A 413 -23.18 11.15 -25.31
N PRO A 414 -22.31 10.55 -26.14
CA PRO A 414 -20.86 10.53 -25.90
C PRO A 414 -20.24 11.90 -25.56
N GLU A 415 -20.55 12.92 -26.35
CA GLU A 415 -20.03 14.30 -26.17
C GLU A 415 -20.59 14.96 -24.91
N LYS A 416 -21.91 14.89 -24.67
CA LYS A 416 -22.53 15.51 -23.49
C LYS A 416 -22.13 14.79 -22.22
N ARG A 417 -22.02 13.46 -22.24
CA ARG A 417 -21.54 12.63 -21.13
C ARG A 417 -20.11 12.99 -20.75
N LEU A 418 -19.23 13.15 -21.75
CA LEU A 418 -17.87 13.63 -21.50
C LEU A 418 -17.90 15.02 -20.85
N ALA A 419 -18.63 15.97 -21.42
CA ALA A 419 -18.74 17.32 -20.86
C ALA A 419 -19.27 17.33 -19.42
N VAL A 420 -20.28 16.50 -19.10
CA VAL A 420 -20.80 16.31 -17.74
C VAL A 420 -19.76 15.69 -16.81
N GLN A 421 -18.99 14.70 -17.26
CA GLN A 421 -17.88 14.13 -16.49
C GLN A 421 -16.78 15.16 -16.21
N VAL A 422 -16.42 15.99 -17.20
CA VAL A 422 -15.45 17.08 -17.02
C VAL A 422 -15.99 18.12 -16.04
N ALA A 423 -17.25 18.53 -16.20
CA ALA A 423 -17.90 19.49 -15.32
C ALA A 423 -17.96 18.98 -13.87
N LEU A 424 -18.15 17.67 -13.68
CA LEU A 424 -18.16 17.07 -12.35
C LEU A 424 -16.77 17.12 -11.69
N ARG A 425 -15.70 16.85 -12.45
CA ARG A 425 -14.32 17.00 -11.95
C ARG A 425 -13.99 18.47 -11.67
N ALA A 426 -14.41 19.38 -12.54
CA ALA A 426 -14.29 20.82 -12.36
C ALA A 426 -15.00 21.30 -11.09
N TYR A 427 -16.21 20.82 -10.83
CA TYR A 427 -16.94 21.11 -9.61
C TYR A 427 -16.21 20.61 -8.37
N MET A 428 -15.71 19.37 -8.36
CA MET A 428 -14.91 18.83 -7.24
C MET A 428 -13.60 19.59 -7.00
N LEU A 429 -13.07 20.23 -8.04
CA LEU A 429 -11.90 21.09 -7.97
C LEU A 429 -12.23 22.47 -7.37
N LEU A 430 -13.41 23.02 -7.67
CA LEU A 430 -13.92 24.28 -7.12
C LEU A 430 -14.45 24.13 -5.68
N GLU A 431 -15.01 22.97 -5.35
CA GLU A 431 -15.63 22.64 -4.06
C GLU A 431 -14.96 21.41 -3.44
N PRO A 432 -13.78 21.57 -2.82
CA PRO A 432 -12.95 20.44 -2.45
C PRO A 432 -13.47 19.70 -1.23
N GLY A 433 -13.52 18.37 -1.33
CA GLY A 433 -14.18 17.52 -0.33
C GLY A 433 -15.68 17.34 -0.58
N ALA A 434 -16.27 18.05 -1.54
CA ALA A 434 -17.61 17.74 -2.02
C ALA A 434 -17.65 16.32 -2.62
N LEU A 435 -18.78 15.64 -2.47
CA LEU A 435 -19.05 14.32 -3.06
C LEU A 435 -18.16 13.18 -2.54
N ARG A 436 -17.46 13.34 -1.39
CA ARG A 436 -16.85 12.22 -0.66
C ARG A 436 -17.97 11.30 -0.16
N VAL A 437 -17.95 10.04 -0.58
CA VAL A 437 -18.86 9.01 -0.05
C VAL A 437 -18.42 8.68 1.37
N ILE A 438 -19.12 9.21 2.39
CA ILE A 438 -18.89 8.84 3.78
C ILE A 438 -19.53 7.46 4.01
N PRO A 439 -18.78 6.42 4.41
CA PRO A 439 -19.37 5.12 4.71
C PRO A 439 -20.10 5.17 6.05
N SER A 440 -21.32 5.71 6.11
CA SER A 440 -22.20 5.50 7.28
C SER A 440 -23.66 5.86 7.03
N ARG A 441 -24.47 4.83 6.75
CA ARG A 441 -25.71 4.48 7.47
C ARG A 441 -25.93 3.00 7.21
N ARG A 442 -26.10 2.20 8.27
CA ARG A 442 -26.30 0.74 8.18
C ARG A 442 -27.32 0.42 7.08
N PRO A 443 -27.10 -0.60 6.24
CA PRO A 443 -28.14 -1.06 5.33
C PRO A 443 -29.39 -1.37 6.18
N ILE A 444 -30.53 -0.79 5.80
CA ILE A 444 -31.82 -1.22 6.31
C ILE A 444 -31.93 -2.69 5.90
N ASP A 445 -32.02 -3.59 6.87
CA ASP A 445 -32.09 -5.03 6.67
C ASP A 445 -33.12 -5.36 5.59
N ALA A 446 -32.65 -5.91 4.48
CA ALA A 446 -33.48 -6.35 3.35
C ALA A 446 -34.20 -7.68 3.65
N SER A 447 -34.29 -8.08 4.92
CA SER A 447 -34.85 -9.38 5.35
C SER A 447 -36.31 -9.31 5.81
N SER A 448 -37.02 -8.19 5.63
CA SER A 448 -38.42 -8.05 6.06
C SER A 448 -39.44 -7.90 4.92
N LEU A 449 -39.10 -8.25 3.68
CA LEU A 449 -40.01 -8.10 2.53
C LEU A 449 -40.46 -9.42 1.87
N ASP A 450 -40.15 -10.57 2.45
CA ASP A 450 -40.75 -11.84 2.03
C ASP A 450 -41.75 -12.34 3.11
N SER A 451 -43.01 -11.99 2.93
CA SER A 451 -44.14 -12.74 3.49
C SER A 451 -45.32 -12.65 2.53
N PRO A 452 -45.74 -13.77 1.91
CA PRO A 452 -46.92 -13.81 1.07
C PRO A 452 -48.13 -14.10 1.96
N ASN A 453 -48.89 -13.06 2.33
CA ASN A 453 -50.31 -13.18 2.70
C ASN A 453 -50.89 -11.80 3.01
N CYS A 454 -51.71 -11.26 2.11
CA CYS A 454 -52.99 -10.70 2.51
C CYS A 454 -53.94 -10.58 1.31
N GLU A 455 -55.07 -11.24 1.50
CA GLU A 455 -56.18 -11.49 0.59
C GLU A 455 -56.81 -10.25 -0.06
N SER A 456 -57.31 -10.49 -1.26
CA SER A 456 -58.32 -9.72 -1.96
C SER A 456 -59.57 -9.49 -1.11
N ARG A 457 -59.92 -8.23 -0.84
CA ARG A 457 -61.30 -7.80 -0.63
C ARG A 457 -61.68 -6.80 -1.71
N ALA A 458 -62.56 -7.23 -2.62
CA ALA A 458 -63.24 -6.35 -3.57
C ALA A 458 -64.27 -5.49 -2.82
N PRO A 459 -64.48 -4.22 -3.22
CA PRO A 459 -65.61 -3.44 -2.74
C PRO A 459 -66.85 -3.67 -3.62
N SER A 460 -68.00 -3.64 -2.95
CA SER A 460 -69.35 -3.52 -3.53
C SER A 460 -69.63 -2.11 -4.01
#